data_AF-A0A8S2Q3W7-F1
#
_entry.id   AF-A0A8S2Q3W7-F1
#
_cell.length_a   1.000
_cell.length_b   1.000
_cell.length_c   1.000
_cell.angle_alpha   90.00
_cell.angle_beta   90.00
_cell.angle_gamma   90.00
#
_symmetry.space_group_name_H-M   'P 1'
#
loop_
_entity.id
_entity.type
_entity.pdbx_description
1 polymer ?
#
loop_
_entity_poly.entity_id
_entity_poly.type
_entity_poly.pdbx_seq_one_letter_code
_entity_poly.pdbx_strand_id
1 'polypeptide(L)'
;ILRRMMKLCVAETSDGNLHARENEQRLLRNMGVHVVVLDLLKIPYDKMEDTRMNHIMKLAHNLLQYFCYENPTNQAKLYDLYFNDYQQLSEEQEVETCCYIFLNNIQLCKTMTEKHIQHFVHLIELHGRKVIYIKFLQTIVKAENQYIKNCQDIIMSELVTSDEVLVFYEKGNLTNLFERMKSDTERTDPNSLLNYHIQLVHLLAMCTEGKNASTEIKCHSLIGLDDLVIIVTHPECIPEVKEAYVTFLNHCYIDTEVEMKEIYNSQHIYALIEQSFCPDIEKLITKATDEPNLEKYILNTVIDLLTQFFNSPFFEQASAPQHRNTTLISLHSHLIKLFTASWLTATQREHVDRCIHIISLIADRRGLLHFLRSNHSSISESMLPSHRTSRSITLEPRHSGTYPADGYNHSEDIEHTRVIDGFVAFLSQTSVRLAPLILAEISILVDVIRAPAALFPEKNECRLKFLYGAFVHKLIQHAKYLLTQTDENLCLRIMHSLKSMVKSNTEFETIGQSLRLKLLRRYFSDDTQYLKSIYQAVQEEDAIERLRLTQNELNKQGASDLVVELFISQSSINILEESIHLAIALLEGGNTEVQ
;
A
#
# COMPACT_ATOMS: atom_id res chain seq x y z
N ILE A 1 3.47 3.31 -27.12
CA ILE A 1 4.53 3.50 -26.11
C ILE A 1 4.12 2.80 -24.80
N LEU A 2 2.98 3.17 -24.21
CA LEU A 2 2.42 2.56 -22.98
C LEU A 2 2.51 1.03 -22.95
N ARG A 3 2.00 0.32 -23.97
CA ARG A 3 2.09 -1.15 -24.05
C ARG A 3 3.51 -1.73 -23.98
N ARG A 4 4.52 -1.01 -24.50
CA ARG A 4 5.92 -1.47 -24.42
C ARG A 4 6.47 -1.26 -23.01
N MET A 5 6.10 -0.16 -22.36
CA MET A 5 6.47 0.13 -20.97
C MET A 5 5.82 -0.86 -20.00
N MET A 6 4.56 -1.24 -20.23
CA MET A 6 3.87 -2.27 -19.44
C MET A 6 4.64 -3.60 -19.44
N LYS A 7 5.09 -4.05 -20.62
CA LYS A 7 5.90 -5.27 -20.78
C LYS A 7 7.29 -5.19 -20.14
N LEU A 8 7.78 -3.99 -19.82
CA LEU A 8 9.02 -3.81 -19.08
C LEU A 8 8.81 -3.94 -17.57
N CYS A 9 7.63 -3.60 -17.06
CA CYS A 9 7.34 -3.65 -15.62
C CYS A 9 7.11 -5.08 -15.11
N VAL A 10 6.59 -5.99 -15.95
CA VAL A 10 6.16 -7.32 -15.52
C VAL A 10 6.60 -8.37 -16.54
N ALA A 11 7.10 -9.50 -16.05
CA ALA A 11 7.28 -10.71 -16.85
C ALA A 11 6.07 -11.63 -16.66
N GLU A 12 5.45 -12.07 -17.75
CA GLU A 12 4.53 -13.21 -17.72
C GLU A 12 5.39 -14.49 -17.69
N THR A 13 5.25 -15.30 -16.64
CA THR A 13 5.86 -16.64 -16.61
C THR A 13 5.06 -17.62 -17.48
N SER A 14 5.65 -18.76 -17.82
CA SER A 14 5.01 -19.82 -18.61
C SER A 14 3.70 -20.35 -18.01
N ASP A 15 3.49 -20.14 -16.71
CA ASP A 15 2.31 -20.56 -15.96
C ASP A 15 1.19 -19.49 -15.91
N GLY A 16 1.39 -18.34 -16.58
CA GLY A 16 0.44 -17.23 -16.59
C GLY A 16 0.50 -16.31 -15.37
N ASN A 17 1.47 -16.54 -14.46
CA ASN A 17 1.69 -15.68 -13.29
C ASN A 17 2.54 -14.46 -13.66
N LEU A 18 2.14 -13.30 -13.14
CA LEU A 18 2.82 -12.02 -13.34
C LEU A 18 3.93 -11.88 -12.30
N HIS A 19 5.18 -11.77 -12.75
CA HIS A 19 6.33 -11.50 -11.87
C HIS A 19 6.78 -10.05 -12.02
N ALA A 20 6.83 -9.32 -10.90
CA ALA A 20 7.30 -7.94 -10.87
C ALA A 20 8.79 -7.85 -11.27
N ARG A 21 9.13 -6.89 -12.13
CA ARG A 21 10.53 -6.58 -12.47
C ARG A 21 10.97 -5.34 -11.72
N GLU A 22 11.43 -5.53 -10.49
CA GLU A 22 11.74 -4.42 -9.57
C GLU A 22 12.81 -3.46 -10.12
N ASN A 23 13.81 -3.98 -10.84
CA ASN A 23 14.89 -3.18 -11.42
C ASN A 23 14.37 -2.22 -12.50
N GLU A 24 13.54 -2.72 -13.42
CA GLU A 24 12.90 -1.94 -14.48
C GLU A 24 11.86 -0.97 -13.94
N GLN A 25 11.05 -1.39 -12.96
CA GLN A 25 10.14 -0.50 -12.24
C GLN A 25 10.91 0.66 -11.57
N ARG A 26 12.05 0.38 -10.94
CA ARG A 26 12.93 1.41 -10.35
C ARG A 26 13.51 2.35 -11.41
N LEU A 27 13.89 1.84 -12.58
CA LEU A 27 14.37 2.66 -13.70
C LEU A 27 13.28 3.64 -14.16
N LEU A 28 12.06 3.14 -14.38
CA LEU A 28 10.92 3.96 -14.78
C LEU A 28 10.57 5.02 -13.73
N ARG A 29 10.72 4.68 -12.44
CA ARG A 29 10.57 5.64 -11.33
C ARG A 29 11.60 6.75 -11.45
N ASN A 30 12.88 6.40 -11.57
CA ASN A 30 13.97 7.38 -11.62
C ASN A 30 13.91 8.26 -12.89
N MET A 31 13.35 7.75 -13.99
CA MET A 31 13.09 8.52 -15.20
C MET A 31 11.85 9.43 -15.13
N GLY A 32 11.04 9.35 -14.07
CA GLY A 32 9.85 10.19 -13.90
C GLY A 32 8.66 9.81 -14.78
N VAL A 33 8.61 8.58 -15.30
CA VAL A 33 7.54 8.14 -16.22
C VAL A 33 6.15 8.25 -15.59
N HIS A 34 6.03 7.92 -14.29
CA HIS A 34 4.79 8.03 -13.54
C HIS A 34 4.24 9.47 -13.51
N VAL A 35 5.08 10.49 -13.41
CA VAL A 35 4.65 11.90 -13.44
C VAL A 35 4.02 12.24 -14.78
N VAL A 36 4.68 11.87 -15.88
CA VAL A 36 4.17 12.11 -17.25
C VAL A 36 2.85 11.38 -17.50
N VAL A 37 2.70 10.16 -16.97
CA VAL A 37 1.47 9.38 -17.09
C VAL A 37 0.33 10.00 -16.28
N LEU A 38 0.61 10.53 -15.08
CA LEU A 38 -0.36 11.27 -14.29
C LEU A 38 -0.78 12.58 -14.97
N ASP A 39 0.16 13.31 -15.57
CA ASP A 39 -0.15 14.51 -16.35
C ASP A 39 -1.00 14.19 -17.59
N LEU A 40 -0.78 13.04 -18.23
CA LEU A 40 -1.61 12.56 -19.33
C LEU A 40 -3.06 12.30 -18.86
N LEU A 41 -3.25 11.69 -17.69
CA LEU A 41 -4.58 11.41 -17.14
C LEU A 41 -5.36 12.69 -16.80
N LYS A 42 -4.68 13.81 -16.51
CA LYS A 42 -5.30 15.11 -16.23
C LYS A 42 -5.81 15.83 -17.48
N ILE A 43 -5.49 15.34 -18.69
CA ILE A 43 -5.92 15.99 -19.94
C ILE A 43 -7.44 15.78 -20.14
N PRO A 44 -8.25 16.85 -20.20
CA PRO A 44 -9.70 16.71 -20.41
C PRO A 44 -9.99 16.20 -21.81
N TYR A 45 -10.93 15.25 -21.91
CA TYR A 45 -11.38 14.69 -23.19
C TYR A 45 -12.85 14.29 -23.13
N ASP A 46 -13.48 14.14 -24.30
CA ASP A 46 -14.86 13.67 -24.40
C ASP A 46 -14.92 12.14 -24.24
N LYS A 47 -15.49 11.70 -23.12
CA LYS A 47 -15.59 10.28 -22.75
C LYS A 47 -16.61 9.53 -23.62
N MET A 48 -17.58 10.20 -24.22
CA MET A 48 -18.65 9.57 -25.00
C MET A 48 -18.28 9.45 -26.48
N GLU A 49 -17.59 10.46 -27.03
CA GLU A 49 -17.22 10.48 -28.45
C GLU A 49 -15.82 9.91 -28.72
N ASP A 50 -14.84 10.15 -27.84
CA ASP A 50 -13.44 9.77 -28.10
C ASP A 50 -13.08 8.36 -27.58
N THR A 51 -13.50 7.36 -28.35
CA THR A 51 -13.15 5.95 -28.11
C THR A 51 -11.64 5.68 -28.10
N ARG A 52 -10.83 6.47 -28.83
CA ARG A 52 -9.38 6.29 -28.86
C ARG A 52 -8.72 6.82 -27.60
N MET A 53 -9.17 7.97 -27.11
CA MET A 53 -8.67 8.53 -25.86
C MET A 53 -9.05 7.64 -24.68
N ASN A 54 -10.29 7.13 -24.63
CA ASN A 54 -10.70 6.12 -23.65
C ASN A 54 -9.74 4.92 -23.62
N HIS A 55 -9.33 4.42 -24.78
CA HIS A 55 -8.38 3.32 -24.88
C HIS A 55 -6.96 3.70 -24.39
N ILE A 56 -6.52 4.94 -24.64
CA ILE A 56 -5.24 5.45 -24.15
C ILE A 56 -5.25 5.61 -22.63
N MET A 57 -6.33 6.14 -22.05
CA MET A 57 -6.48 6.29 -20.60
C MET A 57 -6.47 4.93 -19.90
N LYS A 58 -7.18 3.93 -20.44
CA LYS A 58 -7.10 2.53 -19.93
C LYS A 58 -5.67 1.99 -19.94
N LEU A 59 -4.93 2.21 -21.03
CA LEU A 59 -3.53 1.79 -21.09
C LEU A 59 -2.62 2.56 -20.11
N ALA A 60 -2.95 3.82 -19.79
CA ALA A 60 -2.24 4.62 -18.80
C ALA A 60 -2.48 4.08 -17.39
N HIS A 61 -3.74 3.78 -17.02
CA HIS A 61 -4.08 3.11 -15.76
C HIS A 61 -3.40 1.76 -15.62
N ASN A 62 -3.46 0.91 -16.65
CA ASN A 62 -2.79 -0.40 -16.62
C ASN A 62 -1.27 -0.28 -16.47
N LEU A 63 -0.66 0.77 -17.03
CA LEU A 63 0.77 1.04 -16.82
C LEU A 63 1.06 1.42 -15.36
N LEU A 64 0.22 2.24 -14.73
CA LEU A 64 0.36 2.60 -13.31
C LEU A 64 0.19 1.37 -12.41
N GLN A 65 -0.81 0.52 -12.69
CA GLN A 65 -1.04 -0.74 -11.98
C GLN A 65 0.20 -1.65 -12.01
N TYR A 66 0.79 -1.85 -13.19
CA TYR A 66 2.01 -2.66 -13.33
C TYR A 66 3.28 -1.99 -12.80
N PHE A 67 3.31 -0.66 -12.78
CA PHE A 67 4.41 0.10 -12.21
C PHE A 67 4.50 -0.06 -10.68
N CYS A 68 3.36 -0.19 -10.00
CA CYS A 68 3.30 -0.39 -8.55
C CYS A 68 3.08 -1.84 -8.11
N TYR A 69 2.89 -2.78 -9.04
CA TYR A 69 2.70 -4.21 -8.74
C TYR A 69 3.87 -4.76 -7.91
N GLU A 70 3.54 -5.22 -6.69
CA GLU A 70 4.46 -5.77 -5.67
C GLU A 70 5.66 -4.87 -5.32
N ASN A 71 5.55 -3.54 -5.50
CA ASN A 71 6.64 -2.61 -5.22
C ASN A 71 6.23 -1.50 -4.23
N PRO A 72 6.56 -1.64 -2.92
CA PRO A 72 6.07 -0.73 -1.88
C PRO A 72 6.57 0.70 -2.04
N THR A 73 7.75 0.90 -2.63
CA THR A 73 8.30 2.25 -2.85
C THR A 73 7.57 3.01 -3.95
N ASN A 74 7.16 2.31 -5.01
CA ASN A 74 6.38 2.90 -6.10
C ASN A 74 4.93 3.15 -5.66
N GLN A 75 4.35 2.23 -4.88
CA GLN A 75 3.04 2.39 -4.26
C GLN A 75 2.96 3.65 -3.39
N ALA A 76 3.93 3.87 -2.50
CA ALA A 76 3.97 5.08 -1.68
C ALA A 76 4.05 6.37 -2.51
N LYS A 77 4.76 6.35 -3.64
CA LYS A 77 4.84 7.51 -4.54
C LYS A 77 3.56 7.78 -5.32
N LEU A 78 2.88 6.73 -5.78
CA LEU A 78 1.56 6.89 -6.39
C LEU A 78 0.51 7.30 -5.35
N TYR A 79 0.58 6.81 -4.12
CA TYR A 79 -0.28 7.27 -3.03
C TYR A 79 -0.18 8.80 -2.85
N ASP A 80 1.04 9.32 -2.72
CA ASP A 80 1.28 10.77 -2.54
C ASP A 80 0.77 11.62 -3.72
N LEU A 81 0.91 11.13 -4.96
CA LEU A 81 0.66 11.94 -6.17
C LEU A 81 -0.74 11.73 -6.78
N TYR A 82 -1.39 10.60 -6.50
CA TYR A 82 -2.64 10.19 -7.14
C TYR A 82 -3.78 10.04 -6.12
N PHE A 83 -3.53 9.41 -4.97
CA PHE A 83 -4.59 9.13 -4.00
C PHE A 83 -4.96 10.35 -3.15
N ASN A 84 -4.06 11.33 -2.97
CA ASN A 84 -4.36 12.54 -2.20
C ASN A 84 -5.58 13.32 -2.74
N ASP A 85 -5.88 13.21 -4.04
CA ASP A 85 -7.07 13.79 -4.69
C ASP A 85 -8.24 12.80 -4.80
N TYR A 86 -8.39 11.90 -3.81
CA TYR A 86 -9.37 10.78 -3.86
C TYR A 86 -10.82 11.20 -4.13
N GLN A 87 -11.20 12.42 -3.79
CA GLN A 87 -12.56 12.95 -4.01
C GLN A 87 -12.93 13.06 -5.49
N GLN A 88 -11.94 13.17 -6.38
CA GLN A 88 -12.16 13.22 -7.82
C GLN A 88 -12.24 11.82 -8.44
N LEU A 89 -11.86 10.78 -7.70
CA LEU A 89 -11.92 9.40 -8.16
C LEU A 89 -13.38 8.96 -8.19
N SER A 90 -13.85 8.58 -9.36
CA SER A 90 -15.22 8.11 -9.58
C SER A 90 -15.29 6.97 -10.59
N GLU A 91 -14.29 6.82 -11.45
CA GLU A 91 -14.29 5.83 -12.51
C GLU A 91 -13.77 4.46 -12.06
N GLU A 92 -14.25 3.40 -12.72
CA GLU A 92 -13.86 2.01 -12.43
C GLU A 92 -12.33 1.79 -12.57
N GLN A 93 -11.71 2.40 -13.57
CA GLN A 93 -10.27 2.25 -13.86
C GLN A 93 -9.40 2.93 -12.81
N GLU A 94 -9.90 4.00 -12.20
CA GLU A 94 -9.24 4.72 -11.12
C GLU A 94 -9.24 3.88 -9.86
N VAL A 95 -10.39 3.28 -9.52
CA VAL A 95 -10.50 2.35 -8.38
C VAL A 95 -9.64 1.11 -8.57
N GLU A 96 -9.60 0.56 -9.78
CA GLU A 96 -8.70 -0.56 -10.09
C GLU A 96 -7.23 -0.15 -9.88
N THR A 97 -6.83 1.06 -10.28
CA THR A 97 -5.49 1.59 -10.00
C THR A 97 -5.24 1.71 -8.50
N CYS A 98 -6.22 2.16 -7.73
CA CYS A 98 -6.14 2.20 -6.27
C CYS A 98 -5.94 0.80 -5.66
N CYS A 99 -6.63 -0.24 -6.16
CA CYS A 99 -6.39 -1.61 -5.69
C CYS A 99 -4.91 -1.98 -5.75
N TYR A 100 -4.23 -1.70 -6.87
CA TYR A 100 -2.80 -2.00 -7.03
C TYR A 100 -1.87 -1.12 -6.16
N ILE A 101 -2.29 0.11 -5.82
CA ILE A 101 -1.54 0.99 -4.90
C ILE A 101 -1.50 0.38 -3.49
N PHE A 102 -2.61 -0.18 -3.01
CA PHE A 102 -2.72 -0.74 -1.66
C PHE A 102 -2.40 -2.24 -1.60
N LEU A 103 -2.31 -2.92 -2.74
CA LEU A 103 -2.07 -4.36 -2.82
C LEU A 103 -0.80 -4.77 -2.05
N ASN A 104 -0.97 -5.65 -1.05
CA ASN A 104 0.12 -6.17 -0.23
C ASN A 104 0.99 -5.08 0.44
N ASN A 105 0.43 -3.92 0.80
CA ASN A 105 1.17 -2.87 1.49
C ASN A 105 0.53 -2.48 2.82
N ILE A 106 0.98 -3.12 3.91
CA ILE A 106 0.44 -2.89 5.24
C ILE A 106 0.57 -1.42 5.68
N GLN A 107 1.68 -0.75 5.33
CA GLN A 107 1.93 0.62 5.78
C GLN A 107 0.90 1.60 5.20
N LEU A 108 0.60 1.47 3.90
CA LEU A 108 -0.41 2.30 3.25
C LEU A 108 -1.83 1.97 3.72
N CYS A 109 -2.16 0.68 3.86
CA CYS A 109 -3.48 0.30 4.35
C CYS A 109 -3.73 0.79 5.80
N LYS A 110 -2.69 0.89 6.64
CA LYS A 110 -2.80 1.50 7.98
C LYS A 110 -3.02 3.01 7.98
N THR A 111 -2.60 3.72 6.93
CA THR A 111 -2.84 5.17 6.79
C THR A 111 -4.26 5.52 6.34
N MET A 112 -5.09 4.54 6.03
CA MET A 112 -6.48 4.74 5.64
C MET A 112 -7.31 5.36 6.77
N THR A 113 -8.11 6.37 6.42
CA THR A 113 -8.99 7.07 7.35
C THR A 113 -10.45 6.74 7.07
N GLU A 114 -11.32 6.99 8.03
CA GLU A 114 -12.77 6.80 7.92
C GLU A 114 -13.36 7.53 6.70
N LYS A 115 -12.94 8.77 6.45
CA LYS A 115 -13.39 9.57 5.31
C LYS A 115 -13.07 8.94 3.96
N HIS A 116 -11.92 8.27 3.85
CA HIS A 116 -11.55 7.58 2.61
C HIS A 116 -12.53 6.41 2.36
N ILE A 117 -12.79 5.60 3.38
CA ILE A 117 -13.69 4.44 3.27
C ILE A 117 -15.13 4.89 2.99
N GLN A 118 -15.63 5.92 3.70
CA GLN A 118 -16.93 6.54 3.45
C GLN A 118 -17.11 6.98 2.00
N HIS A 119 -16.09 7.62 1.41
CA HIS A 119 -16.14 8.02 0.00
C HIS A 119 -16.32 6.82 -0.94
N PHE A 120 -15.54 5.75 -0.75
CA PHE A 120 -15.67 4.55 -1.60
C PHE A 120 -17.00 3.81 -1.39
N VAL A 121 -17.56 3.81 -0.18
CA VAL A 121 -18.91 3.26 0.07
C VAL A 121 -19.97 4.11 -0.62
N HIS A 122 -19.87 5.44 -0.54
CA HIS A 122 -20.79 6.35 -1.24
C HIS A 122 -20.71 6.24 -2.78
N LEU A 123 -19.51 5.96 -3.33
CA LEU A 123 -19.37 5.68 -4.76
C LEU A 123 -20.16 4.43 -5.20
N ILE A 124 -20.32 3.43 -4.32
CA ILE A 124 -21.15 2.25 -4.60
C ILE A 124 -22.63 2.64 -4.70
N GLU A 125 -23.09 3.56 -3.84
CA GLU A 125 -24.46 4.09 -3.87
C GLU A 125 -24.72 4.88 -5.16
N LEU A 126 -23.79 5.76 -5.55
CA LEU A 126 -23.94 6.65 -6.71
C LEU A 126 -23.77 5.96 -8.06
N HIS A 127 -22.73 5.13 -8.21
CA HIS A 127 -22.36 4.51 -9.50
C HIS A 127 -22.91 3.09 -9.67
N GLY A 128 -23.57 2.57 -8.65
CA GLY A 128 -24.18 1.25 -8.61
C GLY A 128 -23.23 0.15 -8.11
N ARG A 129 -23.84 -1.02 -7.89
CA ARG A 129 -23.24 -2.21 -7.26
C ARG A 129 -22.25 -2.92 -8.18
N LYS A 130 -21.05 -2.33 -8.32
CA LYS A 130 -19.96 -2.90 -9.13
C LYS A 130 -18.96 -3.65 -8.25
N VAL A 131 -18.45 -4.76 -8.78
CA VAL A 131 -17.52 -5.64 -8.06
C VAL A 131 -16.18 -4.97 -7.75
N ILE A 132 -15.74 -4.01 -8.57
CA ILE A 132 -14.44 -3.36 -8.42
C ILE A 132 -14.31 -2.59 -7.09
N TYR A 133 -15.37 -1.94 -6.63
CA TYR A 133 -15.37 -1.22 -5.35
C TYR A 133 -15.26 -2.19 -4.17
N ILE A 134 -15.93 -3.36 -4.24
CA ILE A 134 -15.80 -4.40 -3.21
C ILE A 134 -14.39 -5.00 -3.20
N LYS A 135 -13.80 -5.24 -4.37
CA LYS A 135 -12.40 -5.70 -4.48
C LYS A 135 -11.42 -4.71 -3.85
N PHE A 136 -11.65 -3.41 -4.01
CA PHE A 136 -10.85 -2.39 -3.33
C PHE A 136 -10.97 -2.52 -1.80
N LEU A 137 -12.19 -2.64 -1.28
CA LEU A 137 -12.43 -2.85 0.16
C LEU A 137 -11.76 -4.14 0.67
N GLN A 138 -11.82 -5.23 -0.09
CA GLN A 138 -11.13 -6.49 0.26
C GLN A 138 -9.60 -6.30 0.33
N THR A 139 -9.03 -5.52 -0.60
CA THR A 139 -7.58 -5.27 -0.69
C THR A 139 -7.05 -4.48 0.52
N ILE A 140 -7.83 -3.53 1.04
CA ILE A 140 -7.42 -2.73 2.20
C ILE A 140 -7.60 -3.47 3.54
N VAL A 141 -8.48 -4.48 3.60
CA VAL A 141 -8.71 -5.29 4.80
C VAL A 141 -7.55 -6.24 5.09
N LYS A 142 -6.97 -6.85 4.04
CA LYS A 142 -5.92 -7.86 4.14
C LYS A 142 -4.72 -7.49 3.29
N ALA A 143 -3.56 -7.31 3.92
CA ALA A 143 -2.29 -7.03 3.25
C ALA A 143 -1.18 -7.93 3.82
N GLU A 144 -0.35 -8.53 2.96
CA GLU A 144 0.75 -9.44 3.33
C GLU A 144 0.30 -10.57 4.31
N ASN A 145 -0.90 -11.13 4.10
CA ASN A 145 -1.55 -12.10 4.99
C ASN A 145 -1.80 -11.62 6.43
N GLN A 146 -1.77 -10.31 6.68
CA GLN A 146 -2.16 -9.70 7.95
C GLN A 146 -3.47 -8.92 7.80
N TYR A 147 -4.31 -9.00 8.83
CA TYR A 147 -5.58 -8.30 8.91
C TYR A 147 -5.42 -6.96 9.63
N ILE A 148 -6.07 -5.92 9.10
CA ILE A 148 -6.00 -4.56 9.65
C ILE A 148 -7.31 -4.27 10.37
N LYS A 149 -7.34 -4.53 11.68
CA LYS A 149 -8.54 -4.40 12.54
C LYS A 149 -9.27 -3.06 12.38
N ASN A 150 -8.52 -1.96 12.33
CA ASN A 150 -9.11 -0.62 12.14
C ASN A 150 -9.89 -0.49 10.81
N CYS A 151 -9.36 -1.04 9.71
CA CYS A 151 -10.07 -1.04 8.43
C CYS A 151 -11.29 -1.97 8.48
N GLN A 152 -11.17 -3.15 9.11
CA GLN A 152 -12.29 -4.08 9.29
C GLN A 152 -13.46 -3.40 10.04
N ASP A 153 -13.18 -2.71 11.15
CA ASP A 153 -14.19 -2.06 11.98
C ASP A 153 -14.91 -0.91 11.25
N ILE A 154 -14.15 -0.07 10.55
CA ILE A 154 -14.69 1.08 9.80
C ILE A 154 -15.55 0.57 8.64
N ILE A 155 -15.02 -0.35 7.82
CA ILE A 155 -15.75 -0.90 6.66
C ILE A 155 -17.05 -1.56 7.13
N MET A 156 -17.01 -2.36 8.20
CA MET A 156 -18.23 -2.99 8.73
C MET A 156 -19.24 -1.97 9.28
N SER A 157 -18.78 -0.85 9.85
CA SER A 157 -19.68 0.20 10.34
C SER A 157 -20.37 0.95 9.20
N GLU A 158 -19.62 1.31 8.16
CA GLU A 158 -20.15 1.99 6.98
C GLU A 158 -21.09 1.09 6.17
N LEU A 159 -20.71 -0.18 5.95
CA LEU A 159 -21.56 -1.13 5.21
C LEU A 159 -22.90 -1.38 5.91
N VAL A 160 -22.92 -1.47 7.24
CA VAL A 160 -24.17 -1.66 8.02
C VAL A 160 -25.04 -0.40 8.02
N THR A 161 -24.44 0.78 7.84
CA THR A 161 -25.16 2.05 7.82
C THR A 161 -25.84 2.29 6.46
N SER A 162 -25.28 1.75 5.38
CA SER A 162 -25.78 1.91 4.00
C SER A 162 -26.58 0.70 3.51
N ASP A 163 -27.91 0.72 3.70
CA ASP A 163 -28.83 -0.32 3.23
C ASP A 163 -28.79 -0.55 1.70
N GLU A 164 -28.42 0.47 0.90
CA GLU A 164 -28.37 0.35 -0.56
C GLU A 164 -27.19 -0.49 -1.06
N VAL A 165 -26.14 -0.61 -0.25
CA VAL A 165 -24.89 -1.34 -0.56
C VAL A 165 -25.03 -2.83 -0.23
N LEU A 166 -25.82 -3.15 0.81
CA LEU A 166 -26.08 -4.51 1.25
C LEU A 166 -27.15 -5.17 0.38
N VAL A 167 -26.78 -6.27 -0.27
CA VAL A 167 -27.73 -7.12 -1.01
C VAL A 167 -27.80 -8.46 -0.30
N PHE A 168 -28.64 -8.52 0.73
CA PHE A 168 -28.97 -9.78 1.39
C PHE A 168 -30.29 -10.32 0.86
N TYR A 169 -30.28 -11.63 0.60
CA TYR A 169 -31.48 -12.35 0.19
C TYR A 169 -32.07 -12.99 1.45
N GLU A 170 -32.98 -12.27 2.12
CA GLU A 170 -33.77 -12.83 3.22
C GLU A 170 -34.69 -13.97 2.73
N LYS A 171 -35.28 -14.74 3.67
CA LYS A 171 -36.16 -15.91 3.41
C LYS A 171 -37.24 -15.70 2.33
N GLY A 172 -37.70 -14.48 2.08
CA GLY A 172 -38.67 -14.13 1.02
C GLY A 172 -38.09 -13.92 -0.38
N ASN A 173 -36.79 -13.66 -0.51
CA ASN A 173 -36.08 -13.34 -1.77
C ASN A 173 -35.03 -14.39 -2.17
N LEU A 174 -34.87 -15.46 -1.40
CA LEU A 174 -33.95 -16.58 -1.73
C LEU A 174 -34.27 -17.23 -3.09
N THR A 175 -35.54 -17.26 -3.49
CA THR A 175 -35.95 -17.73 -4.82
C THR A 175 -35.31 -16.92 -5.94
N ASN A 176 -35.18 -15.60 -5.77
CA ASN A 176 -34.53 -14.73 -6.76
C ASN A 176 -33.02 -15.01 -6.84
N LEU A 177 -32.38 -15.35 -5.71
CA LEU A 177 -30.97 -15.76 -5.70
C LEU A 177 -30.77 -17.06 -6.50
N PHE A 178 -31.62 -18.07 -6.28
CA PHE A 178 -31.52 -19.34 -7.01
C PHE A 178 -31.91 -19.20 -8.50
N GLU A 179 -32.87 -18.35 -8.84
CA GLU A 179 -33.19 -18.03 -10.24
C GLU A 179 -32.02 -17.33 -10.95
N ARG A 180 -31.31 -16.44 -10.24
CA ARG A 180 -30.09 -15.80 -10.74
C ARG A 180 -28.94 -16.78 -10.93
N MET A 181 -28.78 -17.74 -10.02
CA MET A 181 -27.79 -18.82 -10.15
C MET A 181 -28.05 -19.75 -11.35
N LYS A 182 -29.30 -19.86 -11.82
CA LYS A 182 -29.64 -20.61 -13.05
C LYS A 182 -29.30 -19.86 -14.33
N SER A 183 -29.11 -18.54 -14.26
CA SER A 183 -28.84 -17.72 -15.42
C SER A 183 -27.35 -17.76 -15.77
N ASP A 184 -27.00 -18.42 -16.87
CA ASP A 184 -25.60 -18.47 -17.35
C ASP A 184 -25.04 -17.09 -17.68
N THR A 185 -25.88 -16.10 -18.00
CA THR A 185 -25.43 -14.72 -18.24
C THR A 185 -24.99 -14.02 -16.95
N GLU A 186 -25.64 -14.29 -15.82
CA GLU A 186 -25.23 -13.72 -14.52
C GLU A 186 -24.01 -14.44 -13.93
N ARG A 187 -23.79 -15.71 -14.28
CA ARG A 187 -22.59 -16.46 -13.88
C ARG A 187 -21.33 -16.05 -14.65
N THR A 188 -21.49 -15.60 -15.89
CA THR A 188 -20.35 -15.24 -16.76
C THR A 188 -20.02 -13.75 -16.71
N ASP A 189 -20.98 -12.88 -16.40
CA ASP A 189 -20.73 -11.45 -16.30
C ASP A 189 -19.98 -11.08 -15.00
N PRO A 190 -18.75 -10.54 -15.08
CA PRO A 190 -17.99 -10.13 -13.90
C PRO A 190 -18.65 -8.99 -13.10
N ASN A 191 -19.55 -8.22 -13.71
CA ASN A 191 -20.28 -7.13 -13.05
C ASN A 191 -21.72 -7.51 -12.67
N SER A 192 -22.05 -8.80 -12.67
CA SER A 192 -23.38 -9.26 -12.27
C SER A 192 -23.66 -9.00 -10.79
N LEU A 193 -24.95 -8.85 -10.47
CA LEU A 193 -25.41 -8.72 -9.09
C LEU A 193 -25.07 -9.97 -8.25
N LEU A 194 -25.05 -11.15 -8.89
CA LEU A 194 -24.64 -12.40 -8.26
C LEU A 194 -23.16 -12.37 -7.84
N ASN A 195 -22.26 -11.95 -8.74
CA ASN A 195 -20.85 -11.85 -8.42
C ASN A 195 -20.58 -10.76 -7.37
N TYR A 196 -21.30 -9.63 -7.45
CA TYR A 196 -21.27 -8.61 -6.40
C TYR A 196 -21.65 -9.18 -5.03
N HIS A 197 -22.72 -9.96 -4.96
CA HIS A 197 -23.15 -10.61 -3.71
C HIS A 197 -22.11 -11.61 -3.18
N ILE A 198 -21.52 -12.46 -4.04
CA ILE A 198 -20.45 -13.40 -3.65
C ILE A 198 -19.26 -12.64 -3.05
N GLN A 199 -18.82 -11.57 -3.72
CA GLN A 199 -17.68 -10.76 -3.26
C GLN A 199 -18.01 -9.99 -1.98
N LEU A 200 -19.25 -9.55 -1.80
CA LEU A 200 -19.71 -8.91 -0.57
C LEU A 200 -19.66 -9.90 0.61
N VAL A 201 -20.19 -11.12 0.46
CA VAL A 201 -20.13 -12.15 1.51
C VAL A 201 -18.67 -12.51 1.83
N HIS A 202 -17.80 -12.57 0.83
CA HIS A 202 -16.38 -12.78 1.03
C HIS A 202 -15.72 -11.61 1.80
N LEU A 203 -16.07 -10.37 1.48
CA LEU A 203 -15.60 -9.18 2.23
C LEU A 203 -16.02 -9.25 3.70
N LEU A 204 -17.27 -9.60 3.98
CA LEU A 204 -17.76 -9.77 5.35
C LEU A 204 -16.98 -10.86 6.11
N ALA A 205 -16.69 -11.98 5.44
CA ALA A 205 -15.87 -13.04 6.01
C ALA A 205 -14.44 -12.57 6.31
N MET A 206 -13.83 -11.77 5.42
CA MET A 206 -12.52 -11.15 5.63
C MET A 206 -12.53 -10.11 6.75
N CYS A 207 -13.64 -9.43 6.98
CA CYS A 207 -13.79 -8.49 8.08
C CYS A 207 -13.82 -9.17 9.45
N THR A 208 -14.35 -10.39 9.54
CA THR A 208 -14.38 -11.19 10.79
C THR A 208 -13.13 -12.04 11.00
N GLU A 209 -12.36 -12.29 9.93
CA GLU A 209 -11.15 -13.09 9.99
C GLU A 209 -10.06 -12.41 10.85
N GLY A 210 -9.34 -13.18 11.67
CA GLY A 210 -8.36 -12.65 12.62
C GLY A 210 -8.92 -12.31 14.00
N LYS A 211 -10.10 -12.84 14.36
CA LYS A 211 -10.76 -12.73 15.67
C LYS A 211 -11.01 -11.29 16.06
N ASN A 212 -12.10 -10.75 15.51
CA ASN A 212 -12.52 -9.37 15.74
C ASN A 212 -13.97 -9.31 16.21
N ALA A 213 -14.17 -9.40 17.54
CA ALA A 213 -15.48 -9.51 18.17
C ALA A 213 -16.49 -8.42 17.76
N SER A 214 -16.04 -7.16 17.54
CA SER A 214 -16.90 -6.04 17.12
C SER A 214 -17.59 -6.32 15.78
N THR A 215 -16.81 -6.84 14.82
CA THR A 215 -17.28 -7.17 13.48
C THR A 215 -18.09 -8.46 13.46
N GLU A 216 -17.70 -9.46 14.26
CA GLU A 216 -18.44 -10.72 14.41
C GLU A 216 -19.88 -10.48 14.88
N ILE A 217 -20.07 -9.65 15.93
CA ILE A 217 -21.40 -9.32 16.47
C ILE A 217 -22.27 -8.63 15.41
N LYS A 218 -21.71 -7.71 14.62
CA LYS A 218 -22.44 -7.04 13.54
C LYS A 218 -22.81 -8.04 12.44
N CYS A 219 -21.89 -8.90 12.02
CA CYS A 219 -22.12 -9.92 11.02
C CYS A 219 -23.20 -10.93 11.44
N HIS A 220 -23.31 -11.29 12.72
CA HIS A 220 -24.40 -12.14 13.23
C HIS A 220 -25.79 -11.54 13.03
N SER A 221 -25.90 -10.21 13.05
CA SER A 221 -27.18 -9.53 12.80
C SER A 221 -27.56 -9.48 11.30
N LEU A 222 -26.58 -9.64 10.41
CA LEU A 222 -26.78 -9.55 8.96
C LEU A 222 -27.16 -10.90 8.33
N ILE A 223 -26.44 -11.97 8.70
CA ILE A 223 -26.66 -13.32 8.13
C ILE A 223 -26.85 -14.29 9.29
N GLY A 224 -28.10 -14.72 9.51
CA GLY A 224 -28.41 -15.73 10.51
C GLY A 224 -27.91 -17.12 10.12
N LEU A 225 -27.57 -17.94 11.12
CA LEU A 225 -27.10 -19.30 10.92
C LEU A 225 -28.13 -20.18 10.19
N ASP A 226 -29.43 -19.99 10.45
CA ASP A 226 -30.52 -20.71 9.77
C ASP A 226 -30.54 -20.42 8.27
N ASP A 227 -30.40 -19.15 7.88
CA ASP A 227 -30.43 -18.72 6.48
C ASP A 227 -29.22 -19.26 5.72
N LEU A 228 -28.05 -19.25 6.36
CA LEU A 228 -26.83 -19.83 5.82
C LEU A 228 -27.01 -21.33 5.51
N VAL A 229 -27.58 -22.09 6.45
CA VAL A 229 -27.82 -23.53 6.25
C VAL A 229 -28.79 -23.76 5.10
N ILE A 230 -29.85 -22.95 4.97
CA ILE A 230 -30.82 -23.08 3.86
C ILE A 230 -30.14 -22.81 2.50
N ILE A 231 -29.29 -21.80 2.42
CA ILE A 231 -28.61 -21.43 1.16
C ILE A 231 -27.61 -22.50 0.73
N VAL A 232 -26.78 -23.00 1.66
CA VAL A 232 -25.71 -23.95 1.35
C VAL A 232 -26.26 -25.35 1.05
N THR A 233 -27.33 -25.78 1.74
CA THR A 233 -27.96 -27.10 1.50
C THR A 233 -28.82 -27.16 0.25
N HIS A 234 -29.12 -26.03 -0.39
CA HIS A 234 -29.96 -25.99 -1.57
C HIS A 234 -29.30 -26.73 -2.76
N PRO A 235 -30.02 -27.63 -3.46
CA PRO A 235 -29.46 -28.48 -4.51
C PRO A 235 -28.97 -27.72 -5.75
N GLU A 236 -29.49 -26.51 -5.98
CA GLU A 236 -29.13 -25.67 -7.13
C GLU A 236 -28.05 -24.62 -6.79
N CYS A 237 -27.45 -24.67 -5.59
CA CYS A 237 -26.43 -23.73 -5.16
C CYS A 237 -25.08 -24.00 -5.84
N ILE A 238 -24.49 -22.98 -6.44
CA ILE A 238 -23.21 -23.08 -7.17
C ILE A 238 -22.00 -23.08 -6.21
N PRO A 239 -20.88 -23.74 -6.56
CA PRO A 239 -19.71 -23.85 -5.68
C PRO A 239 -19.15 -22.51 -5.20
N GLU A 240 -19.21 -21.46 -6.02
CA GLU A 240 -18.69 -20.12 -5.71
C GLU A 240 -19.47 -19.44 -4.57
N VAL A 241 -20.79 -19.66 -4.52
CA VAL A 241 -21.63 -19.16 -3.42
C VAL A 241 -21.41 -20.00 -2.18
N LYS A 242 -21.33 -21.33 -2.32
CA LYS A 242 -20.99 -22.21 -1.19
C LYS A 242 -19.63 -21.84 -0.59
N GLU A 243 -18.61 -21.52 -1.41
CA GLU A 243 -17.30 -21.06 -0.95
C GLU A 243 -17.41 -19.81 -0.07
N ALA A 244 -18.09 -18.77 -0.54
CA ALA A 244 -18.23 -17.53 0.21
C ALA A 244 -18.98 -17.72 1.54
N TYR A 245 -20.13 -18.42 1.53
CA TYR A 245 -20.93 -18.63 2.73
C TYR A 245 -20.28 -19.58 3.73
N VAL A 246 -19.59 -20.63 3.28
CA VAL A 246 -18.86 -21.54 4.18
C VAL A 246 -17.61 -20.87 4.76
N THR A 247 -16.94 -20.01 4.00
CA THR A 247 -15.84 -19.17 4.53
C THR A 247 -16.38 -18.21 5.60
N PHE A 248 -17.54 -17.58 5.36
CA PHE A 248 -18.22 -16.74 6.35
C PHE A 248 -18.61 -17.53 7.61
N LEU A 249 -19.20 -18.73 7.45
CA LEU A 249 -19.50 -19.63 8.57
C LEU A 249 -18.26 -19.95 9.39
N ASN A 250 -17.13 -20.21 8.72
CA ASN A 250 -15.90 -20.54 9.39
C ASN A 250 -15.41 -19.38 10.27
N HIS A 251 -15.22 -18.19 9.70
CA HIS A 251 -14.62 -17.06 10.43
C HIS A 251 -15.60 -16.34 11.36
N CYS A 252 -16.90 -16.32 11.04
CA CYS A 252 -17.88 -15.60 11.83
C CYS A 252 -18.53 -16.46 12.92
N TYR A 253 -18.48 -17.79 12.82
CA TYR A 253 -19.15 -18.67 13.79
C TYR A 253 -18.27 -19.74 14.45
N ILE A 254 -17.19 -20.20 13.80
CA ILE A 254 -16.36 -21.30 14.30
C ILE A 254 -15.03 -20.77 14.86
N ASP A 255 -14.30 -19.97 14.09
CA ASP A 255 -13.02 -19.34 14.48
C ASP A 255 -13.22 -17.92 15.00
N THR A 256 -14.11 -17.77 15.98
CA THR A 256 -14.46 -16.47 16.57
C THR A 256 -13.56 -16.11 17.76
N GLU A 257 -13.50 -14.82 18.10
CA GLU A 257 -12.85 -14.36 19.34
C GLU A 257 -13.58 -14.86 20.59
N VAL A 258 -14.92 -14.80 20.55
CA VAL A 258 -15.80 -15.37 21.58
C VAL A 258 -16.40 -16.67 21.06
N GLU A 259 -15.90 -17.80 21.57
CA GLU A 259 -16.30 -19.13 21.11
C GLU A 259 -17.79 -19.40 21.40
N MET A 260 -18.57 -19.63 20.34
CA MET A 260 -19.99 -19.93 20.45
C MET A 260 -20.24 -21.39 20.77
N LYS A 261 -20.27 -21.73 22.06
CA LYS A 261 -20.50 -23.11 22.55
C LYS A 261 -21.79 -23.76 22.00
N GLU A 262 -22.78 -22.95 21.68
CA GLU A 262 -24.08 -23.40 21.16
C GLU A 262 -23.97 -24.03 19.77
N ILE A 263 -22.99 -23.62 18.94
CA ILE A 263 -22.86 -24.17 17.59
C ILE A 263 -22.49 -25.66 17.60
N TYR A 264 -21.68 -26.09 18.56
CA TYR A 264 -21.28 -27.50 18.74
C TYR A 264 -22.44 -28.37 19.23
N ASN A 265 -23.44 -27.76 19.88
CA ASN A 265 -24.66 -28.43 20.33
C ASN A 265 -25.81 -28.31 19.33
N SER A 266 -25.72 -27.43 18.34
CA SER A 266 -26.72 -27.25 17.28
C SER A 266 -26.72 -28.42 16.29
N GLN A 267 -27.81 -28.55 15.52
CA GLN A 267 -27.89 -29.52 14.40
C GLN A 267 -27.35 -28.93 13.08
N HIS A 268 -27.08 -27.63 13.02
CA HIS A 268 -26.79 -26.90 11.78
C HIS A 268 -25.55 -27.40 11.05
N ILE A 269 -24.41 -27.56 11.74
CA ILE A 269 -23.16 -28.08 11.14
C ILE A 269 -23.35 -29.53 10.66
N TYR A 270 -24.07 -30.35 11.42
CA TYR A 270 -24.34 -31.74 11.04
C TYR A 270 -25.26 -31.83 9.83
N ALA A 271 -26.28 -30.97 9.74
CA ALA A 271 -27.13 -30.86 8.56
C ALA A 271 -26.32 -30.44 7.32
N LEU A 272 -25.38 -29.50 7.45
CA LEU A 272 -24.46 -29.13 6.36
C LEU A 272 -23.56 -30.30 5.92
N ILE A 273 -23.04 -31.07 6.88
CA ILE A 273 -22.22 -32.26 6.58
C ILE A 273 -23.03 -33.32 5.82
N GLU A 274 -24.27 -33.60 6.23
CA GLU A 274 -25.12 -34.61 5.60
C GLU A 274 -25.68 -34.16 4.25
N GLN A 275 -26.18 -32.92 4.17
CA GLN A 275 -26.99 -32.45 3.06
C GLN A 275 -26.18 -31.69 1.99
N SER A 276 -24.98 -31.16 2.32
CA SER A 276 -24.11 -30.49 1.35
C SER A 276 -22.73 -31.14 1.24
N PHE A 277 -21.94 -31.17 2.31
CA PHE A 277 -20.51 -31.49 2.19
C PHE A 277 -20.24 -32.94 1.73
N CYS A 278 -20.93 -33.94 2.29
CA CYS A 278 -20.77 -35.33 1.84
C CYS A 278 -21.18 -35.52 0.36
N PRO A 279 -22.37 -35.07 -0.09
CA PRO A 279 -22.76 -35.09 -1.50
C PRO A 279 -21.79 -34.34 -2.43
N ASP A 280 -21.30 -33.17 -2.03
CA ASP A 280 -20.36 -32.37 -2.82
C ASP A 280 -19.00 -33.08 -2.98
N ILE A 281 -18.50 -33.72 -1.91
CA ILE A 281 -17.29 -34.56 -1.96
C ILE A 281 -17.49 -35.77 -2.90
N GLU A 282 -18.66 -36.42 -2.85
CA GLU A 282 -18.98 -37.52 -3.76
C GLU A 282 -19.08 -37.06 -5.23
N LYS A 283 -19.66 -35.88 -5.48
CA LYS A 283 -19.70 -35.24 -6.79
C LYS A 283 -18.29 -34.93 -7.31
N LEU A 284 -17.41 -34.43 -6.44
CA LEU A 284 -16.01 -34.16 -6.80
C LEU A 284 -15.27 -35.45 -7.14
N ILE A 285 -15.44 -36.53 -6.37
CA ILE A 285 -14.80 -37.82 -6.66
C ILE A 285 -15.26 -38.39 -8.01
N THR A 286 -16.54 -38.20 -8.36
CA THR A 286 -17.13 -38.74 -9.61
C THR A 286 -16.89 -37.88 -10.85
N LYS A 287 -16.71 -36.55 -10.70
CA LYS A 287 -16.56 -35.58 -11.80
C LYS A 287 -15.30 -34.71 -11.70
N ALA A 288 -14.24 -35.20 -11.05
CA ALA A 288 -13.05 -34.46 -10.62
C ALA A 288 -12.33 -33.60 -11.67
N THR A 289 -12.52 -33.85 -12.97
CA THR A 289 -11.78 -33.17 -14.04
C THR A 289 -12.54 -32.05 -14.74
N ASP A 290 -13.84 -31.87 -14.46
CA ASP A 290 -14.72 -30.95 -15.19
C ASP A 290 -15.11 -29.67 -14.42
N GLU A 291 -14.91 -29.61 -13.09
CA GLU A 291 -15.33 -28.45 -12.25
C GLU A 291 -14.21 -27.97 -11.29
N PRO A 292 -13.27 -27.10 -11.72
CA PRO A 292 -12.16 -26.61 -10.89
C PRO A 292 -12.62 -25.77 -9.68
N ASN A 293 -13.76 -25.08 -9.77
CA ASN A 293 -14.31 -24.28 -8.67
C ASN A 293 -14.84 -25.17 -7.53
N LEU A 294 -15.36 -26.36 -7.85
CA LEU A 294 -15.79 -27.34 -6.86
C LEU A 294 -14.60 -27.95 -6.10
N GLU A 295 -13.49 -28.20 -6.82
CA GLU A 295 -12.24 -28.65 -6.21
C GLU A 295 -11.72 -27.61 -5.20
N LYS A 296 -11.62 -26.34 -5.61
CA LYS A 296 -11.15 -25.24 -4.75
C LYS A 296 -12.01 -25.10 -3.49
N TYR A 297 -13.33 -25.10 -3.65
CA TYR A 297 -14.28 -25.02 -2.54
C TYR A 297 -14.09 -26.16 -1.53
N ILE A 298 -14.00 -27.41 -1.99
CA ILE A 298 -13.89 -28.55 -1.09
C ILE A 298 -12.53 -28.56 -0.41
N LEU A 299 -11.44 -28.42 -1.17
CA LEU A 299 -10.09 -28.56 -0.64
C LEU A 299 -9.65 -27.40 0.24
N ASN A 300 -10.02 -26.16 -0.08
CA ASN A 300 -9.55 -24.98 0.63
C ASN A 300 -10.58 -24.38 1.59
N THR A 301 -11.85 -24.79 1.55
CA THR A 301 -12.89 -24.19 2.40
C THR A 301 -13.57 -25.22 3.27
N VAL A 302 -14.06 -26.32 2.68
CA VAL A 302 -14.76 -27.37 3.45
C VAL A 302 -13.78 -28.11 4.36
N ILE A 303 -12.62 -28.52 3.85
CA ILE A 303 -11.62 -29.24 4.66
C ILE A 303 -11.07 -28.34 5.77
N ASP A 304 -10.81 -27.07 5.49
CA ASP A 304 -10.36 -26.10 6.51
C ASP A 304 -11.41 -25.93 7.62
N LEU A 305 -12.68 -25.74 7.26
CA LEU A 305 -13.78 -25.65 8.22
C LEU A 305 -13.89 -26.91 9.07
N LEU A 306 -13.87 -28.10 8.45
CA LEU A 306 -13.99 -29.37 9.19
C LEU A 306 -12.79 -29.57 10.12
N THR A 307 -11.59 -29.24 9.66
CA THR A 307 -10.35 -29.32 10.45
C THR A 307 -10.46 -28.41 11.68
N GLN A 308 -10.87 -27.16 11.51
CA GLN A 308 -11.02 -26.20 12.61
C GLN A 308 -12.15 -26.61 13.58
N PHE A 309 -13.32 -26.98 13.06
CA PHE A 309 -14.47 -27.37 13.86
C PHE A 309 -14.18 -28.58 14.74
N PHE A 310 -13.56 -29.64 14.19
CA PHE A 310 -13.26 -30.84 14.95
C PHE A 310 -12.06 -30.70 15.89
N ASN A 311 -11.10 -29.83 15.56
CA ASN A 311 -9.96 -29.56 16.44
C ASN A 311 -10.32 -28.70 17.67
N SER A 312 -11.54 -28.15 17.73
CA SER A 312 -12.00 -27.33 18.84
C SER A 312 -12.17 -28.14 20.14
N PRO A 313 -11.65 -27.66 21.30
CA PRO A 313 -11.76 -28.37 22.57
C PRO A 313 -13.21 -28.52 23.08
N PHE A 314 -14.14 -27.67 22.62
CA PHE A 314 -15.56 -27.74 23.00
C PHE A 314 -16.30 -28.86 22.30
N PHE A 315 -15.83 -29.31 21.14
CA PHE A 315 -16.38 -30.47 20.45
C PHE A 315 -16.24 -31.74 21.31
N GLU A 316 -15.16 -31.86 22.09
CA GLU A 316 -14.94 -32.99 23.00
C GLU A 316 -15.89 -32.96 24.21
N GLN A 317 -16.28 -31.77 24.67
CA GLN A 317 -17.14 -31.57 25.84
C GLN A 317 -18.64 -31.66 25.51
N ALA A 318 -19.02 -31.50 24.24
CA ALA A 318 -20.40 -31.60 23.78
C ALA A 318 -20.94 -33.03 23.92
N SER A 319 -22.12 -33.18 24.53
CA SER A 319 -22.79 -34.47 24.67
C SER A 319 -23.10 -35.07 23.30
N ALA A 320 -22.73 -36.33 23.05
CA ALA A 320 -22.84 -36.96 21.73
C ALA A 320 -24.09 -37.87 21.62
N PRO A 321 -25.22 -37.39 21.04
CA PRO A 321 -26.29 -38.27 20.59
C PRO A 321 -25.82 -39.22 19.47
N GLN A 322 -26.41 -40.42 19.39
CA GLN A 322 -26.04 -41.48 18.43
C GLN A 322 -26.01 -41.02 16.96
N HIS A 323 -26.87 -40.08 16.58
CA HIS A 323 -26.94 -39.50 15.23
C HIS A 323 -25.68 -38.69 14.83
N ARG A 324 -24.93 -38.16 15.79
CA ARG A 324 -23.64 -37.48 15.54
C ARG A 324 -22.50 -38.45 15.23
N ASN A 325 -22.64 -39.72 15.64
CA ASN A 325 -21.63 -40.73 15.37
C ASN A 325 -21.80 -41.31 13.96
N THR A 326 -23.03 -41.44 13.46
CA THR A 326 -23.30 -41.90 12.09
C THR A 326 -22.82 -40.89 11.04
N THR A 327 -23.00 -39.60 11.30
CA THR A 327 -22.49 -38.51 10.45
C THR A 327 -20.98 -38.48 10.38
N LEU A 328 -20.29 -38.62 11.53
CA LEU A 328 -18.83 -38.72 11.58
C LEU A 328 -18.31 -39.93 10.79
N ILE A 329 -18.95 -41.08 10.90
CA ILE A 329 -18.58 -42.29 10.15
C ILE A 329 -18.78 -42.09 8.64
N SER A 330 -19.90 -41.48 8.24
CA SER A 330 -20.17 -41.15 6.84
C SER A 330 -19.10 -40.19 6.29
N LEU A 331 -18.86 -39.07 6.98
CA LEU A 331 -17.89 -38.06 6.58
C LEU A 331 -16.47 -38.65 6.45
N HIS A 332 -16.05 -39.44 7.44
CA HIS A 332 -14.75 -40.11 7.42
C HIS A 332 -14.59 -41.02 6.21
N SER A 333 -15.62 -41.79 5.85
CA SER A 333 -15.57 -42.63 4.64
C SER A 333 -15.46 -41.81 3.35
N HIS A 334 -16.17 -40.68 3.26
CA HIS A 334 -16.08 -39.80 2.09
C HIS A 334 -14.71 -39.13 1.97
N LEU A 335 -14.11 -38.71 3.09
CA LEU A 335 -12.76 -38.13 3.12
C LEU A 335 -11.68 -39.16 2.77
N ILE A 336 -11.80 -40.41 3.21
CA ILE A 336 -10.88 -41.49 2.80
C ILE A 336 -10.98 -41.72 1.29
N LYS A 337 -12.20 -41.78 0.73
CA LYS A 337 -12.38 -41.92 -0.72
C LYS A 337 -11.76 -40.75 -1.48
N LEU A 338 -11.89 -39.52 -0.96
CA LEU A 338 -11.22 -38.34 -1.52
C LEU A 338 -9.70 -38.48 -1.45
N PHE A 339 -9.13 -38.89 -0.32
CA PHE A 339 -7.69 -39.10 -0.15
C PHE A 339 -7.10 -40.14 -1.12
N THR A 340 -7.88 -41.18 -1.47
CA THR A 340 -7.47 -42.20 -2.44
C THR A 340 -7.51 -41.74 -3.90
N ALA A 341 -7.99 -40.53 -4.18
CA ALA A 341 -8.08 -40.02 -5.53
C ALA A 341 -6.70 -39.68 -6.11
N SER A 342 -6.41 -40.18 -7.32
CA SER A 342 -5.10 -40.10 -7.95
C SER A 342 -4.71 -38.72 -8.48
N TRP A 343 -5.68 -37.80 -8.61
CA TRP A 343 -5.50 -36.46 -9.19
C TRP A 343 -5.08 -35.39 -8.16
N LEU A 344 -5.07 -35.69 -6.87
CA LEU A 344 -4.66 -34.76 -5.81
C LEU A 344 -3.16 -34.47 -5.79
N THR A 345 -2.80 -33.20 -5.62
CA THR A 345 -1.42 -32.73 -5.41
C THR A 345 -0.90 -33.17 -4.04
N ALA A 346 0.43 -33.30 -3.87
CA ALA A 346 1.04 -33.70 -2.60
C ALA A 346 0.64 -32.81 -1.41
N THR A 347 0.56 -31.49 -1.61
CA THR A 347 0.14 -30.51 -0.60
C THR A 347 -1.33 -30.63 -0.22
N GLN A 348 -2.21 -30.76 -1.22
CA GLN A 348 -3.64 -30.98 -1.03
C GLN A 348 -3.91 -32.30 -0.29
N ARG A 349 -3.15 -33.35 -0.61
CA ARG A 349 -3.26 -34.66 0.05
C ARG A 349 -2.85 -34.61 1.52
N GLU A 350 -1.79 -33.88 1.87
CA GLU A 350 -1.40 -33.63 3.25
C GLU A 350 -2.47 -32.83 4.02
N HIS A 351 -3.12 -31.87 3.35
CA HIS A 351 -4.21 -31.10 3.94
C HIS A 351 -5.43 -31.99 4.27
N VAL A 352 -5.83 -32.85 3.35
CA VAL A 352 -6.91 -33.84 3.56
C VAL A 352 -6.54 -34.84 4.66
N ASP A 353 -5.29 -35.31 4.70
CA ASP A 353 -4.80 -36.28 5.70
C ASP A 353 -4.87 -35.71 7.12
N ARG A 354 -4.53 -34.43 7.31
CA ARG A 354 -4.67 -33.75 8.60
C ARG A 354 -6.11 -33.79 9.12
N CYS A 355 -7.08 -33.52 8.25
CA CYS A 355 -8.51 -33.58 8.61
C CYS A 355 -8.93 -35.01 8.99
N ILE A 356 -8.52 -36.01 8.20
CA ILE A 356 -8.80 -37.43 8.48
C ILE A 356 -8.19 -37.86 9.82
N HIS A 357 -6.97 -37.42 10.12
CA HIS A 357 -6.27 -37.74 11.35
C HIS A 357 -7.01 -37.21 12.58
N ILE A 358 -7.46 -35.94 12.55
CA ILE A 358 -8.21 -35.31 13.64
C ILE A 358 -9.53 -36.07 13.88
N ILE A 359 -10.29 -36.38 12.82
CA ILE A 359 -11.55 -37.14 12.92
C ILE A 359 -11.30 -38.55 13.48
N SER A 360 -10.20 -39.20 13.07
CA SER A 360 -9.83 -40.54 13.55
C SER A 360 -9.46 -40.54 15.04
N LEU A 361 -8.73 -39.51 15.50
CA LEU A 361 -8.36 -39.34 16.91
C LEU A 361 -9.61 -39.16 17.80
N ILE A 362 -10.58 -38.38 17.33
CA ILE A 362 -11.86 -38.17 18.00
C ILE A 362 -12.67 -39.47 18.07
N ALA A 363 -12.68 -40.24 16.98
CA ALA A 363 -13.37 -41.52 16.95
C ALA A 363 -12.72 -42.57 17.86
N ASP A 364 -11.40 -42.54 18.05
CA ASP A 364 -10.69 -43.38 19.01
C ASP A 364 -11.13 -43.07 20.45
N ARG A 365 -11.13 -41.77 20.80
CA ARG A 365 -11.57 -41.29 22.13
C ARG A 365 -13.04 -41.62 22.43
N ARG A 366 -13.87 -41.74 21.40
CA ARG A 366 -15.30 -42.12 21.51
C ARG A 366 -15.56 -43.63 21.38
N GLY A 367 -14.54 -44.46 21.20
CA GLY A 367 -14.67 -45.92 21.04
C GLY A 367 -15.32 -46.36 19.71
N LEU A 368 -15.35 -45.47 18.71
CA LEU A 368 -15.99 -45.70 17.40
C LEU A 368 -15.00 -46.23 16.34
N LEU A 369 -13.72 -46.38 16.70
CA LEU A 369 -12.64 -46.75 15.78
C LEU A 369 -12.89 -48.10 15.08
N HIS A 370 -13.62 -49.02 15.73
CA HIS A 370 -14.05 -50.29 15.15
C HIS A 370 -15.00 -50.10 13.96
N PHE A 371 -15.94 -49.15 14.05
CA PHE A 371 -16.91 -48.86 12.97
C PHE A 371 -16.29 -48.13 11.79
N LEU A 372 -15.23 -47.33 12.03
CA LEU A 372 -14.46 -46.69 10.96
C LEU A 372 -13.57 -47.69 10.20
N ARG A 373 -12.97 -48.65 10.91
CA ARG A 373 -12.12 -49.69 10.31
C ARG A 373 -12.90 -50.76 9.54
N SER A 374 -14.13 -51.09 9.96
CA SER A 374 -14.95 -52.10 9.28
C SER A 374 -15.37 -51.72 7.85
N ASN A 375 -15.32 -50.43 7.50
CA ASN A 375 -15.67 -49.95 6.15
C ASN A 375 -14.49 -49.95 5.16
N HIS A 376 -13.25 -50.17 5.63
CA HIS A 376 -12.04 -50.12 4.80
C HIS A 376 -11.06 -51.24 5.17
N SER A 377 -11.34 -52.47 4.69
CA SER A 377 -10.47 -53.65 4.87
C SER A 377 -9.20 -53.66 3.99
N SER A 378 -8.76 -52.52 3.46
CA SER A 378 -7.59 -52.43 2.55
C SER A 378 -6.59 -51.31 2.83
N ILE A 379 -6.74 -50.52 3.90
CA ILE A 379 -5.83 -49.38 4.20
C ILE A 379 -4.98 -49.65 5.47
N SER A 380 -5.13 -50.81 6.10
CA SER A 380 -4.56 -51.12 7.43
C SER A 380 -3.04 -51.36 7.50
N GLU A 381 -2.26 -51.11 6.44
CA GLU A 381 -0.79 -51.27 6.47
C GLU A 381 0.02 -50.00 6.24
N SER A 382 -0.55 -48.87 5.80
CA SER A 382 0.21 -47.63 5.57
C SER A 382 0.11 -46.59 6.69
N MET A 383 -0.62 -46.91 7.76
CA MET A 383 -0.94 -46.00 8.87
C MET A 383 -0.34 -46.52 10.19
N LEU A 384 0.99 -46.63 10.25
CA LEU A 384 1.74 -46.83 11.49
C LEU A 384 2.91 -45.84 11.53
N PRO A 385 3.03 -45.02 12.59
CA PRO A 385 4.17 -44.13 12.75
C PRO A 385 5.40 -44.98 13.07
N SER A 386 6.44 -44.89 12.23
CA SER A 386 7.75 -45.42 12.57
C SER A 386 8.35 -44.60 13.71
N HIS A 387 8.16 -45.06 14.94
CA HIS A 387 9.00 -44.69 16.07
C HIS A 387 10.44 -45.09 15.75
N ARG A 388 11.28 -44.15 15.32
CA ARG A 388 12.73 -44.23 15.52
C ARG A 388 13.09 -43.36 16.72
N THR A 389 13.32 -44.06 17.81
CA THR A 389 13.87 -43.57 19.07
C THR A 389 15.20 -42.86 18.89
N SER A 390 15.34 -41.82 19.69
CA SER A 390 16.54 -41.10 20.05
C SER A 390 17.76 -42.03 20.20
N ARG A 391 18.81 -41.78 19.42
CA ARG A 391 20.18 -42.14 19.79
C ARG A 391 21.02 -40.87 19.82
N SER A 392 21.43 -40.53 21.03
CA SER A 392 22.48 -39.57 21.36
C SER A 392 23.79 -39.94 20.65
N ILE A 393 24.36 -39.01 19.88
CA ILE A 393 25.79 -38.95 19.54
C ILE A 393 26.19 -37.46 19.48
N THR A 394 26.96 -37.06 20.49
CA THR A 394 28.00 -36.01 20.57
C THR A 394 28.19 -35.00 19.43
N LEU A 395 28.32 -33.74 19.85
CA LEU A 395 28.92 -32.60 19.15
C LEU A 395 30.20 -32.96 18.39
N GLU A 396 30.27 -32.61 17.09
CA GLU A 396 31.42 -31.93 16.47
C GLU A 396 30.98 -31.15 15.21
N PRO A 397 31.59 -29.98 14.91
CA PRO A 397 31.15 -29.07 13.86
C PRO A 397 31.84 -29.39 12.52
N ARG A 398 31.07 -29.65 11.45
CA ARG A 398 31.62 -29.75 10.09
C ARG A 398 30.72 -29.11 9.03
N HIS A 399 31.20 -27.98 8.54
CA HIS A 399 31.20 -27.47 7.18
C HIS A 399 29.97 -27.70 6.28
N SER A 400 29.26 -26.59 6.05
CA SER A 400 28.73 -26.12 4.77
C SER A 400 29.00 -27.05 3.56
N GLY A 401 27.98 -27.81 3.17
CA GLY A 401 27.90 -28.53 1.90
C GLY A 401 26.70 -28.01 1.11
N THR A 402 26.97 -27.08 0.21
CA THR A 402 26.06 -26.56 -0.81
C THR A 402 25.71 -27.69 -1.78
N TYR A 403 24.43 -28.04 -1.90
CA TYR A 403 23.92 -28.75 -3.09
C TYR A 403 23.21 -27.72 -3.98
N PRO A 404 23.53 -27.69 -5.29
CA PRO A 404 23.07 -26.64 -6.18
C PRO A 404 21.66 -26.95 -6.69
N ALA A 405 20.71 -26.10 -6.33
CA ALA A 405 19.44 -25.97 -7.03
C ALA A 405 19.51 -24.69 -7.86
N ASP A 406 19.54 -24.85 -9.18
CA ASP A 406 19.28 -23.87 -10.25
C ASP A 406 19.65 -22.41 -9.95
N GLY A 407 20.95 -22.18 -9.88
CA GLY A 407 21.55 -20.85 -9.90
C GLY A 407 21.73 -20.35 -11.33
N TYR A 408 20.75 -19.64 -11.86
CA TYR A 408 20.95 -18.64 -12.91
C TYR A 408 19.90 -17.53 -12.68
N ASN A 409 20.23 -16.57 -11.81
CA ASN A 409 19.77 -15.17 -11.76
C ASN A 409 19.92 -14.55 -10.36
N HIS A 410 19.85 -15.33 -9.28
CA HIS A 410 19.94 -14.77 -7.92
C HIS A 410 21.33 -14.26 -7.54
N SER A 411 22.42 -14.79 -8.10
CA SER A 411 23.77 -14.28 -7.81
C SER A 411 24.02 -12.90 -8.41
N GLU A 412 23.54 -12.66 -9.63
CA GLU A 412 23.67 -11.36 -10.30
C GLU A 412 22.78 -10.31 -9.64
N ASP A 413 21.52 -10.63 -9.30
CA ASP A 413 20.63 -9.68 -8.60
C ASP A 413 21.14 -9.28 -7.21
N ILE A 414 21.73 -10.21 -6.45
CA ILE A 414 22.36 -9.89 -5.15
C ILE A 414 23.58 -8.98 -5.33
N GLU A 415 24.40 -9.23 -6.35
CA GLU A 415 25.57 -8.42 -6.64
C GLU A 415 25.18 -7.02 -7.17
N HIS A 416 24.18 -6.93 -8.05
CA HIS A 416 23.60 -5.68 -8.52
C HIS A 416 22.97 -4.86 -7.39
N THR A 417 22.23 -5.50 -6.49
CA THR A 417 21.64 -4.82 -5.32
C THR A 417 22.74 -4.27 -4.40
N ARG A 418 23.80 -5.04 -4.15
CA ARG A 418 24.97 -4.58 -3.38
C ARG A 418 25.72 -3.42 -4.02
N VAL A 419 25.88 -3.42 -5.35
CA VAL A 419 26.51 -2.30 -6.07
C VAL A 419 25.68 -1.03 -5.91
N ILE A 420 24.36 -1.14 -5.99
CA ILE A 420 23.45 0.00 -5.84
C ILE A 420 23.43 0.50 -4.41
N ASP A 421 23.36 -0.38 -3.42
CA ASP A 421 23.45 -0.01 -2.01
C ASP A 421 24.80 0.66 -1.70
N GLY A 422 25.90 0.15 -2.28
CA GLY A 422 27.21 0.77 -2.20
C GLY A 422 27.24 2.17 -2.83
N PHE A 423 26.59 2.36 -3.98
CA PHE A 423 26.50 3.66 -4.63
C PHE A 423 25.61 4.64 -3.86
N VAL A 424 24.47 4.19 -3.31
CA VAL A 424 23.59 5.01 -2.46
C VAL A 424 24.31 5.41 -1.17
N ALA A 425 25.05 4.49 -0.55
CA ALA A 425 25.88 4.79 0.63
C ALA A 425 27.01 5.79 0.29
N PHE A 426 27.64 5.64 -0.87
CA PHE A 426 28.63 6.60 -1.34
C PHE A 426 28.01 7.98 -1.59
N LEU A 427 26.85 8.06 -2.24
CA LEU A 427 26.14 9.30 -2.49
C LEU A 427 25.71 9.97 -1.18
N SER A 428 25.18 9.23 -0.22
CA SER A 428 24.77 9.79 1.08
C SER A 428 25.96 10.33 1.86
N GLN A 429 27.06 9.58 1.91
CA GLN A 429 28.29 10.03 2.55
C GLN A 429 28.90 11.25 1.85
N THR A 430 28.87 11.26 0.52
CA THR A 430 29.36 12.39 -0.29
C THR A 430 28.48 13.62 -0.10
N SER A 431 27.15 13.46 -0.05
CA SER A 431 26.20 14.55 0.21
C SER A 431 26.45 15.19 1.58
N VAL A 432 26.64 14.38 2.63
CA VAL A 432 26.94 14.89 3.98
C VAL A 432 28.28 15.64 4.00
N ARG A 433 29.30 15.13 3.30
CA ARG A 433 30.61 15.77 3.21
C ARG A 433 30.62 17.05 2.37
N LEU A 434 29.84 17.11 1.30
CA LEU A 434 29.76 18.27 0.41
C LEU A 434 28.84 19.37 0.95
N ALA A 435 27.81 19.04 1.74
CA ALA A 435 26.88 20.00 2.30
C ALA A 435 27.56 21.24 2.95
N PRO A 436 28.53 21.11 3.87
CA PRO A 436 29.19 22.29 4.46
C PRO A 436 30.04 23.07 3.46
N LEU A 437 30.55 22.44 2.40
CA LEU A 437 31.31 23.11 1.34
C LEU A 437 30.39 23.91 0.41
N ILE A 438 29.24 23.35 0.05
CA ILE A 438 28.22 24.03 -0.75
C ILE A 438 27.68 25.23 0.01
N LEU A 439 27.39 25.09 1.32
CA LEU A 439 26.98 26.22 2.15
C LEU A 439 28.06 27.31 2.22
N ALA A 440 29.34 26.93 2.33
CA ALA A 440 30.44 27.88 2.30
C ALA A 440 30.54 28.61 0.94
N GLU A 441 30.31 27.90 -0.18
CA GLU A 441 30.27 28.48 -1.53
C GLU A 441 29.11 29.46 -1.71
N ILE A 442 27.89 29.07 -1.34
CA ILE A 442 26.70 29.92 -1.37
C ILE A 442 26.90 31.16 -0.49
N SER A 443 27.54 31.01 0.66
CA SER A 443 27.82 32.14 1.55
C SER A 443 28.72 33.20 0.91
N ILE A 444 29.62 32.83 0.00
CA ILE A 444 30.45 33.81 -0.73
C ILE A 444 29.63 34.62 -1.73
N LEU A 445 28.60 34.02 -2.32
CA LEU A 445 27.68 34.77 -3.19
C LEU A 445 27.02 35.91 -2.42
N VAL A 446 26.66 35.67 -1.15
CA VAL A 446 26.10 36.70 -0.27
C VAL A 446 27.09 37.85 -0.05
N ASP A 447 28.37 37.55 0.19
CA ASP A 447 29.40 38.58 0.37
C ASP A 447 29.65 39.38 -0.91
N VAL A 448 29.63 38.70 -2.06
CA VAL A 448 29.73 39.32 -3.38
C VAL A 448 28.58 40.30 -3.63
N ILE A 449 27.36 39.96 -3.22
CA ILE A 449 26.20 40.85 -3.33
C ILE A 449 26.26 41.99 -2.30
N ARG A 450 26.84 41.76 -1.11
CA ARG A 450 27.00 42.79 -0.07
C ARG A 450 28.07 43.83 -0.41
N ALA A 451 29.15 43.43 -1.09
CA ALA A 451 30.23 44.32 -1.49
C ALA A 451 30.67 44.15 -2.95
N PRO A 452 29.77 44.34 -3.93
CA PRO A 452 30.09 44.16 -5.35
C PRO A 452 31.17 45.13 -5.82
N ALA A 453 31.26 46.32 -5.21
CA ALA A 453 32.27 47.32 -5.50
C ALA A 453 33.71 46.83 -5.25
N ALA A 454 33.90 45.91 -4.29
CA ALA A 454 35.23 45.42 -3.93
C ALA A 454 35.86 44.50 -4.99
N LEU A 455 35.07 43.98 -5.94
CA LEU A 455 35.55 43.19 -7.07
C LEU A 455 36.21 44.05 -8.18
N PHE A 456 35.96 45.37 -8.18
CA PHE A 456 36.41 46.26 -9.24
C PHE A 456 37.57 47.15 -8.78
N PRO A 457 38.55 47.46 -9.66
CA PRO A 457 39.62 48.40 -9.36
C PRO A 457 39.09 49.79 -8.97
N GLU A 458 39.85 50.53 -8.15
CA GLU A 458 39.44 51.83 -7.60
C GLU A 458 39.09 52.89 -8.66
N LYS A 459 39.67 52.80 -9.86
CA LYS A 459 39.46 53.75 -10.96
C LYS A 459 38.25 53.45 -11.85
N ASN A 460 37.43 52.45 -11.53
CA ASN A 460 36.32 52.03 -12.38
C ASN A 460 35.02 52.77 -12.04
N GLU A 461 34.33 53.35 -13.04
CA GLU A 461 33.06 54.05 -12.87
C GLU A 461 31.96 53.17 -12.26
N CYS A 462 31.99 51.86 -12.56
CA CYS A 462 31.06 50.89 -12.00
C CYS A 462 31.20 50.77 -10.47
N ARG A 463 32.41 50.97 -9.93
CA ARG A 463 32.67 50.88 -8.49
C ARG A 463 31.90 51.93 -7.70
N LEU A 464 31.86 53.17 -8.19
CA LEU A 464 31.08 54.24 -7.57
C LEU A 464 29.58 53.91 -7.57
N LYS A 465 29.04 53.47 -8.71
CA LYS A 465 27.62 53.07 -8.80
C LYS A 465 27.29 51.92 -7.84
N PHE A 466 28.19 50.95 -7.68
CA PHE A 466 27.98 49.82 -6.77
C PHE A 466 28.15 50.18 -5.29
N LEU A 467 28.98 51.17 -4.94
CA LEU A 467 29.07 51.71 -3.58
C LEU A 467 27.75 52.38 -3.14
N TYR A 468 27.00 52.97 -4.07
CA TYR A 468 25.66 53.53 -3.81
C TYR A 468 24.53 52.49 -3.91
N GLY A 469 24.85 51.19 -3.94
CA GLY A 469 23.86 50.11 -3.93
C GLY A 469 23.11 49.88 -5.24
N ALA A 470 23.53 50.49 -6.37
CA ALA A 470 22.84 50.36 -7.65
C ALA A 470 22.70 48.91 -8.15
N PHE A 471 23.63 48.03 -7.77
CA PHE A 471 23.56 46.60 -8.09
C PHE A 471 22.36 45.93 -7.40
N VAL A 472 22.25 46.11 -6.08
CA VAL A 472 21.18 45.53 -5.27
C VAL A 472 19.83 46.12 -5.68
N HIS A 473 19.77 47.43 -5.95
CA HIS A 473 18.58 48.07 -6.50
C HIS A 473 18.11 47.43 -7.80
N LYS A 474 19.05 47.20 -8.73
CA LYS A 474 18.70 46.59 -10.02
C LYS A 474 18.29 45.12 -9.88
N LEU A 475 18.89 44.40 -8.93
CA LEU A 475 18.52 43.03 -8.60
C LEU A 475 17.09 42.94 -8.05
N ILE A 476 16.72 43.86 -7.15
CA ILE A 476 15.36 43.98 -6.60
C ILE A 476 14.36 44.33 -7.72
N GLN A 477 14.66 45.30 -8.59
CA GLN A 477 13.83 45.61 -9.75
C GLN A 477 13.66 44.42 -10.69
N HIS A 478 14.71 43.61 -10.87
CA HIS A 478 14.64 42.42 -11.69
C HIS A 478 13.77 41.33 -11.05
N ALA A 479 13.84 41.13 -9.73
CA ALA A 479 12.92 40.25 -9.01
C ALA A 479 11.46 40.67 -9.22
N LYS A 480 11.16 41.98 -9.17
CA LYS A 480 9.83 42.52 -9.51
C LYS A 480 9.40 42.16 -10.93
N TYR A 481 10.31 42.30 -11.90
CA TYR A 481 10.03 41.95 -13.29
C TYR A 481 9.80 40.45 -13.49
N LEU A 482 10.55 39.58 -12.80
CA LEU A 482 10.43 38.12 -12.94
C LEU A 482 9.06 37.60 -12.49
N LEU A 483 8.39 38.28 -11.54
CA LEU A 483 7.01 38.00 -11.18
C LEU A 483 6.05 38.16 -12.36
N THR A 484 6.29 39.14 -13.23
CA THR A 484 5.44 39.36 -14.41
C THR A 484 5.69 38.36 -15.53
N GLN A 485 6.88 37.76 -15.57
CA GLN A 485 7.29 36.80 -16.61
C GLN A 485 7.13 35.34 -16.19
N THR A 486 6.58 35.06 -15.01
CA THR A 486 6.34 33.70 -14.47
C THR A 486 7.58 32.82 -14.29
N ASP A 487 8.78 33.41 -14.16
CA ASP A 487 9.99 32.65 -13.78
C ASP A 487 10.17 32.63 -12.25
N GLU A 488 9.38 31.77 -11.61
CA GLU A 488 9.31 31.67 -10.15
C GLU A 488 10.63 31.18 -9.53
N ASN A 489 11.32 30.25 -10.19
CA ASN A 489 12.55 29.65 -9.66
C ASN A 489 13.67 30.67 -9.52
N LEU A 490 13.84 31.56 -10.49
CA LEU A 490 14.85 32.60 -10.42
C LEU A 490 14.49 33.66 -9.37
N CYS A 491 13.21 34.03 -9.27
CA CYS A 491 12.71 34.94 -8.25
C CYS A 491 12.99 34.40 -6.83
N LEU A 492 12.66 33.14 -6.57
CA LEU A 492 12.93 32.47 -5.28
C LEU A 492 14.43 32.48 -4.93
N ARG A 493 15.32 32.18 -5.89
CA ARG A 493 16.78 32.22 -5.67
C ARG A 493 17.29 33.61 -5.30
N ILE A 494 16.76 34.65 -5.95
CA ILE A 494 17.10 36.05 -5.63
C ILE A 494 16.61 36.40 -4.22
N MET A 495 15.38 36.03 -3.87
CA MET A 495 14.82 36.28 -2.53
C MET A 495 15.59 35.56 -1.42
N HIS A 496 15.97 34.29 -1.63
CA HIS A 496 16.86 33.56 -0.73
C HIS A 496 18.19 34.29 -0.53
N SER A 497 18.78 34.81 -1.62
CA SER A 497 20.03 35.56 -1.56
C SER A 497 19.87 36.84 -0.74
N LEU A 498 18.82 37.62 -0.97
CA LEU A 498 18.51 38.84 -0.20
C LEU A 498 18.27 38.54 1.29
N LYS A 499 17.54 37.49 1.61
CA LYS A 499 17.33 37.03 3.00
C LYS A 499 18.64 36.65 3.67
N SER A 500 19.49 35.90 2.98
CA SER A 500 20.79 35.47 3.51
C SER A 500 21.79 36.62 3.71
N MET A 501 21.60 37.77 3.05
CA MET A 501 22.37 38.98 3.35
C MET A 501 22.07 39.54 4.74
N VAL A 502 20.82 39.38 5.22
CA VAL A 502 20.38 39.83 6.54
C VAL A 502 20.80 38.83 7.61
N LYS A 503 20.52 37.54 7.38
CA LYS A 503 20.98 36.43 8.23
C LYS A 503 22.26 35.82 7.68
N SER A 504 23.40 36.40 8.00
CA SER A 504 24.68 35.79 7.66
C SER A 504 24.89 34.53 8.50
N ASN A 505 24.80 33.34 7.90
CA ASN A 505 25.22 32.09 8.54
C ASN A 505 26.73 32.17 8.80
N THR A 506 27.13 32.40 10.04
CA THR A 506 28.55 32.53 10.44
C THR A 506 29.13 31.26 11.04
N GLU A 507 28.30 30.25 11.31
CA GLU A 507 28.71 28.99 11.90
C GLU A 507 28.99 27.95 10.80
N PHE A 508 30.23 27.90 10.33
CA PHE A 508 30.71 26.84 9.44
C PHE A 508 31.61 25.88 10.19
N GLU A 509 31.48 24.59 9.88
CA GLU A 509 32.47 23.59 10.28
C GLU A 509 33.87 23.94 9.76
N THR A 510 34.91 23.39 10.39
CA THR A 510 36.32 23.71 10.10
C THR A 510 36.69 23.62 8.61
N ILE A 511 36.13 22.64 7.90
CA ILE A 511 36.37 22.43 6.46
C ILE A 511 35.66 23.53 5.63
N GLY A 512 34.40 23.84 5.95
CA GLY A 512 33.63 24.89 5.29
C GLY A 512 34.27 26.26 5.48
N GLN A 513 34.71 26.57 6.70
CA GLN A 513 35.40 27.82 7.02
C GLN A 513 36.74 27.94 6.26
N SER A 514 37.49 26.84 6.13
CA SER A 514 38.74 26.83 5.35
C SER A 514 38.49 27.14 3.87
N LEU A 515 37.46 26.55 3.27
CA LEU A 515 37.08 26.83 1.88
C LEU A 515 36.62 28.28 1.71
N ARG A 516 35.76 28.75 2.62
CA ARG A 516 35.25 30.12 2.64
C ARG A 516 36.37 31.15 2.63
N LEU A 517 37.34 31.01 3.52
CA LEU A 517 38.50 31.91 3.59
C LEU A 517 39.34 31.89 2.31
N LYS A 518 39.57 30.71 1.71
CA LYS A 518 40.33 30.60 0.46
C LYS A 518 39.63 31.31 -0.70
N LEU A 519 38.32 31.13 -0.83
CA LEU A 519 37.54 31.75 -1.90
C LEU A 519 37.38 33.27 -1.68
N LEU A 520 37.15 33.71 -0.44
CA LEU A 520 37.11 35.13 -0.10
C LEU A 520 38.41 35.86 -0.48
N ARG A 521 39.58 35.27 -0.16
CA ARG A 521 40.88 35.82 -0.58
C ARG A 521 41.03 35.86 -2.10
N ARG A 522 40.53 34.84 -2.79
CA ARG A 522 40.59 34.75 -4.25
C ARG A 522 39.73 35.82 -4.93
N TYR A 523 38.53 36.10 -4.43
CA TYR A 523 37.62 37.07 -5.02
C TYR A 523 37.92 38.52 -4.61
N PHE A 524 38.27 38.75 -3.34
CA PHE A 524 38.39 40.10 -2.80
C PHE A 524 39.82 40.60 -2.62
N SER A 525 40.87 39.79 -2.82
CA SER A 525 42.30 40.14 -2.59
C SER A 525 42.64 40.64 -1.18
N ASP A 526 43.78 40.22 -0.61
CA ASP A 526 44.12 40.46 0.81
C ASP A 526 44.17 41.96 1.23
N ASP A 527 44.24 42.88 0.27
CA ASP A 527 44.35 44.33 0.50
C ASP A 527 43.01 45.08 0.58
N THR A 528 41.87 44.43 0.33
CA THR A 528 40.58 45.13 0.39
C THR A 528 40.15 45.42 1.83
N GLN A 529 39.70 46.66 2.08
CA GLN A 529 39.05 47.07 3.33
C GLN A 529 37.90 46.14 3.74
N TYR A 530 37.24 45.52 2.76
CA TYR A 530 36.16 44.58 2.99
C TYR A 530 36.61 43.29 3.70
N LEU A 531 37.70 42.64 3.26
CA LEU A 531 38.23 41.48 3.98
C LEU A 531 38.69 41.84 5.39
N LYS A 532 39.31 43.01 5.57
CA LYS A 532 39.70 43.52 6.90
C LYS A 532 38.49 43.70 7.82
N SER A 533 37.36 44.21 7.29
CA SER A 533 36.10 44.33 8.02
C SER A 533 35.48 42.98 8.40
N ILE A 534 35.61 41.96 7.54
CA ILE A 534 35.15 40.59 7.82
C ILE A 534 36.02 39.89 8.87
N TYR A 535 37.33 40.11 8.86
CA TYR A 535 38.25 39.53 9.85
C TYR A 535 38.14 40.22 11.23
N GLN A 536 37.89 41.54 11.27
CA GLN A 536 37.68 42.30 12.51
C GLN A 536 36.29 42.09 13.10
N ALA A 537 35.31 41.73 12.26
CA ALA A 537 33.94 41.40 12.62
C ALA A 537 33.78 40.21 13.60
N VAL A 538 34.85 39.46 13.85
CA VAL A 538 34.91 38.31 14.78
C VAL A 538 34.93 38.75 16.26
N GLN A 539 35.07 40.04 16.56
CA GLN A 539 34.84 40.56 17.91
C GLN A 539 33.34 40.89 18.10
N GLU A 540 32.75 40.30 19.13
CA GLU A 540 31.31 40.07 19.32
C GLU A 540 30.45 41.32 19.61
N GLU A 541 31.01 42.54 19.72
CA GLU A 541 30.26 43.64 20.34
C GLU A 541 29.16 44.33 19.50
N ASP A 542 29.15 44.24 18.15
CA ASP A 542 28.15 44.98 17.34
C ASP A 542 27.41 44.12 16.28
N ALA A 543 26.90 42.94 16.65
CA ALA A 543 26.11 42.11 15.72
C ALA A 543 24.76 42.76 15.33
N ILE A 544 24.09 43.38 16.30
CA ILE A 544 22.77 44.02 16.11
C ILE A 544 22.89 45.28 15.25
N GLU A 545 23.93 46.09 15.43
CA GLU A 545 24.13 47.30 14.63
C GLU A 545 24.45 46.96 13.16
N ARG A 546 25.26 45.93 12.93
CA ARG A 546 25.54 45.41 11.57
C ARG A 546 24.30 44.84 10.89
N LEU A 547 23.42 44.19 11.64
CA LEU A 547 22.11 43.74 11.16
C LEU A 547 21.26 44.93 10.72
N ARG A 548 21.12 45.95 11.58
CA ARG A 548 20.34 47.16 11.29
C ARG A 548 20.86 47.93 10.08
N LEU A 549 22.18 48.10 9.95
CA LEU A 549 22.79 48.74 8.78
C LEU A 549 22.44 48.02 7.47
N THR A 550 22.45 46.69 7.50
CA THR A 550 22.14 45.88 6.31
C THR A 550 20.65 45.93 5.97
N GLN A 551 19.78 45.86 6.97
CA GLN A 551 18.33 46.03 6.80
C GLN A 551 18.01 47.42 6.23
N ASN A 552 18.63 48.48 6.75
CA ASN A 552 18.41 49.86 6.30
C ASN A 552 18.89 50.07 4.86
N GLU A 553 20.03 49.48 4.49
CA GLU A 553 20.52 49.53 3.11
C GLU A 553 19.57 48.81 2.15
N LEU A 554 19.13 47.59 2.50
CA LEU A 554 18.14 46.86 1.69
C LEU A 554 16.81 47.63 1.58
N ASN A 555 16.38 48.27 2.66
CA ASN A 555 15.18 49.11 2.66
C ASN A 555 15.33 50.29 1.70
N LYS A 556 16.45 51.02 1.75
CA LYS A 556 16.76 52.12 0.80
C LYS A 556 16.78 51.66 -0.66
N GLN A 557 17.20 50.43 -0.92
CA GLN A 557 17.23 49.88 -2.28
C GLN A 557 15.88 49.33 -2.75
N GLY A 558 14.84 49.30 -1.90
CA GLY A 558 13.46 48.95 -2.25
C GLY A 558 13.03 47.52 -1.89
N ALA A 559 13.67 46.87 -0.92
CA ALA A 559 13.33 45.50 -0.51
C ALA A 559 11.95 45.40 0.16
N SER A 560 11.55 46.41 0.93
CA SER A 560 10.22 46.52 1.55
C SER A 560 9.13 46.63 0.50
N ASP A 561 9.32 47.47 -0.52
CA ASP A 561 8.39 47.60 -1.65
C ASP A 561 8.22 46.27 -2.40
N LEU A 562 9.31 45.53 -2.61
CA LEU A 562 9.27 44.20 -3.22
C LEU A 562 8.40 43.24 -2.43
N VAL A 563 8.55 43.18 -1.10
CA VAL A 563 7.73 42.32 -0.22
C VAL A 563 6.24 42.66 -0.35
N VAL A 564 5.88 43.95 -0.33
CA VAL A 564 4.49 44.40 -0.45
C VAL A 564 3.91 44.01 -1.82
N GLU A 565 4.64 44.24 -2.90
CA GLU A 565 4.21 43.86 -4.26
C GLU A 565 4.05 42.35 -4.41
N LEU A 566 4.95 41.56 -3.81
CA LEU A 566 4.88 40.10 -3.80
C LEU A 566 3.59 39.61 -3.11
N PHE A 567 3.22 40.20 -1.97
CA PHE A 567 1.96 39.88 -1.29
C PHE A 567 0.72 40.21 -2.12
N ILE A 568 0.74 41.33 -2.85
CA ILE A 568 -0.38 41.76 -3.69
C ILE A 568 -0.54 40.85 -4.91
N SER A 569 0.57 40.40 -5.48
CA SER A 569 0.56 39.63 -6.75
C SER A 569 -0.01 38.21 -6.64
N GLN A 570 -0.07 37.61 -5.44
CA GLN A 570 -0.62 36.27 -5.17
C GLN A 570 -0.23 35.19 -6.20
N SER A 571 1.03 35.16 -6.64
CA SER A 571 1.50 34.31 -7.74
C SER A 571 1.58 32.81 -7.38
N SER A 572 2.30 32.46 -6.31
CA SER A 572 2.42 31.07 -5.85
C SER A 572 2.67 30.96 -4.35
N ILE A 573 2.29 29.81 -3.75
CA ILE A 573 2.43 29.55 -2.30
C ILE A 573 3.90 29.66 -1.87
N ASN A 574 4.82 29.13 -2.67
CA ASN A 574 6.26 29.15 -2.36
C ASN A 574 6.83 30.58 -2.37
N ILE A 575 6.41 31.41 -3.33
CA ILE A 575 6.81 32.82 -3.37
C ILE A 575 6.24 33.58 -2.18
N LEU A 576 4.99 33.29 -1.79
CA LEU A 576 4.36 33.94 -0.66
C LEU A 576 5.03 33.56 0.67
N GLU A 577 5.37 32.30 0.87
CA GLU A 577 6.12 31.83 2.04
C GLU A 577 7.49 32.51 2.13
N GLU A 578 8.25 32.56 1.03
CA GLU A 578 9.56 33.25 1.05
C GLU A 578 9.44 34.77 1.19
N SER A 579 8.35 35.37 0.72
CA SER A 579 8.06 36.80 0.92
C SER A 579 7.87 37.11 2.39
N ILE A 580 7.13 36.26 3.11
CA ILE A 580 6.95 36.34 4.56
C ILE A 580 8.31 36.19 5.26
N HIS A 581 9.13 35.21 4.88
CA HIS A 581 10.44 35.01 5.49
C HIS A 581 11.41 36.18 5.26
N LEU A 582 11.39 36.79 4.07
CA LEU A 582 12.16 38.00 3.79
C LEU A 582 11.67 39.19 4.64
N ALA A 583 10.36 39.36 4.79
CA ALA A 583 9.77 40.39 5.64
C ALA A 583 10.18 40.24 7.12
N ILE A 584 10.11 39.01 7.64
CA ILE A 584 10.54 38.69 9.00
C ILE A 584 12.03 39.01 9.20
N ALA A 585 12.89 38.67 8.22
CA ALA A 585 14.32 38.98 8.29
C ALA A 585 14.56 40.50 8.30
N LEU A 586 13.87 41.26 7.45
CA LEU A 586 13.98 42.72 7.39
C LEU A 586 13.55 43.41 8.69
N LEU A 587 12.60 42.84 9.43
CA LEU A 587 12.08 43.35 10.70
C LEU A 587 12.75 42.74 11.95
N GLU A 588 13.70 41.83 11.76
CA GLU A 588 14.37 41.13 12.85
C GLU A 588 15.12 42.12 13.76
N GLY A 589 14.96 41.95 15.08
CA GLY A 589 15.52 42.88 16.06
C GLY A 589 14.74 44.19 16.23
N GLY A 590 13.59 44.37 15.57
CA GLY A 590 12.69 45.51 15.80
C GLY A 590 13.21 46.83 15.25
N ASN A 591 13.73 46.82 14.01
CA ASN A 591 14.29 48.01 13.39
C ASN A 591 13.20 49.02 12.97
N THR A 592 13.11 50.14 13.68
CA THR A 592 12.09 51.19 13.50
C THR A 592 12.17 51.94 12.17
N GLU A 593 13.28 51.86 11.43
CA GLU A 593 13.38 52.49 10.11
C GLU A 593 12.75 51.63 8.99
N VAL A 594 12.56 50.33 9.26
CA VAL A 594 11.99 49.37 8.32
C VAL A 594 10.51 49.08 8.64
N GLN A 595 10.15 49.11 9.93
CA GLN A 595 8.76 49.15 10.40
C GLN A 595 8.05 50.41 9.90
#